data_AF-A0A3G2S9Q1-F1
#
_entry.id   AF-A0A3G2S9Q1-F1
#
_cell.length_a   1.000
_cell.length_b   1.000
_cell.length_c   1.000
_cell.angle_alpha   90.00
_cell.angle_beta   90.00
_cell.angle_gamma   90.00
#
_symmetry.space_group_name_H-M   'P 1'
#
loop_
_entity.id
_entity.type
_entity.pdbx_description
1 polymer ?
#
loop_
_entity_poly.entity_id
_entity_poly.type
_entity_poly.pdbx_seq_one_letter_code
_entity_poly.pdbx_strand_id
1 'polypeptide(L)'
;MAIHAWRMTLRPAARLAVVPRTVRAYATQRTSKMSFVSKLFSDPVIETIVVASRIARILLGSVLVVGGTTLVAWEGMHQYVEHAAMPSRRPRLVDADDKYGFAADAHLDAWTQCEHTDSRLGMFGRHIVRSAWMAQHWGSGITPSVMFGHRSGSMDVQAATENQGLRMAEQFLHTSLHIAENKHIAVPDEADSGTAPDPAAVRLELWLASVREQLGTPASLERAINACEKVYDVVPDDILRTYVATRLGTQYTLLGKAGDGVAWLDRAMKLGGTQTSTSEAVDALLARRIPVLAPRDERTTLSILQTLSALHAHQPQGLHQALRTQLAALRLASAAASPTPTSRDGVLHRLWVEQKQSVLAMHVAETLYALKPRRSRIIARLWPSLVDAQPSHA
;
A
#
# COMPACT_ATOMS: atom_id res chain seq x y z
N MET A 1 30.55 12.29 32.39
CA MET A 1 30.49 13.76 32.45
C MET A 1 29.17 14.20 31.81
N ALA A 2 28.22 14.90 32.40
CA ALA A 2 28.02 15.42 33.75
C ALA A 2 26.49 15.46 33.98
N ILE A 3 26.06 15.06 35.18
CA ILE A 3 24.67 15.06 35.63
C ILE A 3 24.35 16.47 36.13
N HIS A 4 23.43 17.19 35.48
CA HIS A 4 22.98 18.50 35.97
C HIS A 4 21.85 18.34 36.99
N ALA A 5 22.26 18.36 38.27
CA ALA A 5 21.40 18.48 39.43
C ALA A 5 20.77 19.89 39.48
N TRP A 6 19.44 19.95 39.56
CA TRP A 6 18.71 21.18 39.89
C TRP A 6 18.86 21.48 41.38
N ARG A 7 19.55 22.56 41.70
CA ARG A 7 19.64 23.12 43.06
C ARG A 7 18.30 23.77 43.44
N MET A 8 17.64 23.22 44.47
CA MET A 8 16.60 23.92 45.21
C MET A 8 17.22 25.08 46.00
N THR A 9 16.85 26.31 45.66
CA THR A 9 17.11 27.49 46.50
C THR A 9 15.96 27.69 47.48
N LEU A 10 16.22 27.38 48.74
CA LEU A 10 15.38 27.77 49.88
C LEU A 10 15.39 29.31 50.01
N ARG A 11 14.20 29.93 49.99
CA ARG A 11 14.06 31.36 50.32
C ARG A 11 14.08 31.55 51.85
N PRO A 12 14.77 32.59 52.35
CA PRO A 12 14.83 32.88 53.79
C PRO A 12 13.51 33.46 54.31
N ALA A 13 13.25 33.19 55.60
CA ALA A 13 12.09 33.65 56.36
C ALA A 13 11.99 35.18 56.36
N ALA A 14 10.86 35.69 55.87
CA ALA A 14 10.50 37.10 55.99
C ALA A 14 10.05 37.40 57.43
N ARG A 15 10.67 38.43 58.00
CA ARG A 15 10.44 38.94 59.36
C ARG A 15 8.98 39.33 59.58
N LEU A 16 8.45 38.96 60.75
CA LEU A 16 7.15 39.39 61.27
C LEU A 16 7.12 40.92 61.37
N ALA A 17 6.31 41.55 60.51
CA ALA A 17 5.96 42.95 60.65
C ALA A 17 4.85 43.10 61.70
N VAL A 18 5.11 43.93 62.70
CA VAL A 18 4.14 44.35 63.73
C VAL A 18 3.03 45.16 63.05
N VAL A 19 1.80 44.64 63.10
CA VAL A 19 0.60 45.31 62.60
C VAL A 19 0.16 46.35 63.63
N PRO A 20 0.05 47.66 63.30
CA PRO A 20 -0.55 48.63 64.19
C PRO A 20 -2.06 48.36 64.30
N ARG A 21 -2.53 48.29 65.55
CA ARG A 21 -3.92 48.02 65.92
C ARG A 21 -4.75 49.29 65.67
N THR A 22 -5.31 49.43 64.47
CA THR A 22 -6.30 50.48 64.19
C THR A 22 -7.61 50.14 64.89
N VAL A 23 -8.01 51.01 65.82
CA VAL A 23 -9.30 50.97 66.52
C VAL A 23 -10.43 51.12 65.50
N ARG A 24 -11.31 50.11 65.42
CA ARG A 24 -12.54 50.14 64.62
C ARG A 24 -13.48 51.21 65.20
N ALA A 25 -13.70 52.29 64.46
CA ALA A 25 -14.86 53.15 64.67
C ALA A 25 -16.10 52.43 64.13
N TYR A 26 -17.07 52.13 64.99
CA TYR A 26 -18.40 51.70 64.57
C TYR A 26 -19.15 52.93 64.05
N ALA A 27 -19.12 53.15 62.74
CA ALA A 27 -20.09 54.02 62.07
C ALA A 27 -21.36 53.20 61.84
N THR A 28 -22.43 53.51 62.56
CA THR A 28 -23.78 53.00 62.30
C THR A 28 -24.29 53.66 61.02
N GLN A 29 -23.99 53.06 59.87
CA GLN A 29 -24.50 53.52 58.58
C GLN A 29 -26.00 53.20 58.49
N ARG A 30 -26.81 54.26 58.48
CA ARG A 30 -28.27 54.25 58.33
C ARG A 30 -28.63 53.58 57.01
N THR A 31 -29.27 52.42 57.07
CA THR A 31 -29.60 51.56 55.94
C THR A 31 -30.74 52.15 55.11
N SER A 32 -30.49 52.48 53.85
CA SER A 32 -31.55 52.70 52.87
C SER A 32 -32.06 51.33 52.40
N LYS A 33 -33.28 50.95 52.81
CA LYS A 33 -33.91 49.65 52.49
C LYS A 33 -33.99 49.38 50.98
N MET A 34 -33.96 50.41 50.13
CA MET A 34 -33.95 50.25 48.67
C MET A 34 -32.63 49.70 48.11
N SER A 35 -31.47 49.99 48.71
CA SER A 35 -30.17 49.48 48.20
C SER A 35 -29.91 48.01 48.54
N PHE A 36 -30.56 47.50 49.58
CA PHE A 36 -30.46 46.10 49.99
C PHE A 36 -31.32 45.20 49.11
N VAL A 37 -32.54 45.65 48.77
CA VAL A 37 -33.45 44.91 47.88
C VAL A 37 -32.90 44.85 46.46
N SER A 38 -32.33 45.93 45.93
CA SER A 38 -31.70 45.91 44.61
C SER A 38 -30.49 44.97 44.55
N LYS A 39 -29.68 44.91 45.61
CA LYS A 39 -28.54 43.97 45.73
C LYS A 39 -28.99 42.51 45.79
N LEU A 40 -30.02 42.21 46.58
CA LEU A 40 -30.57 40.85 46.69
C LEU A 40 -31.07 40.28 45.35
N PHE A 41 -31.57 41.13 44.46
CA PHE A 41 -32.01 40.70 43.13
C PHE A 41 -30.92 40.79 42.04
N SER A 42 -29.92 41.67 42.18
CA SER A 42 -28.82 41.80 41.20
C SER A 42 -27.69 40.81 41.41
N ASP A 43 -27.36 40.47 42.65
CA ASP A 43 -26.21 39.62 42.98
C ASP A 43 -26.35 38.19 42.40
N PRO A 44 -27.53 37.52 42.45
CA PRO A 44 -27.71 36.20 41.83
C PRO A 44 -27.56 36.25 40.30
N VAL A 45 -28.05 37.31 39.65
CA VAL A 45 -27.95 37.47 38.19
C VAL A 45 -26.51 37.72 37.77
N ILE A 46 -25.77 38.56 38.50
CA ILE A 46 -24.35 38.81 38.22
C ILE A 46 -23.53 37.54 38.46
N GLU A 47 -23.81 36.76 39.51
CA GLU A 47 -23.15 35.48 39.77
C GLU A 47 -23.40 34.46 38.65
N THR A 48 -24.65 34.33 38.16
CA THR A 48 -24.95 33.44 37.02
C THR A 48 -24.19 33.86 35.76
N ILE A 49 -24.09 35.15 35.46
CA ILE A 49 -23.35 35.67 34.30
C ILE A 49 -21.84 35.38 34.45
N VAL A 50 -21.27 35.55 35.65
CA VAL A 50 -19.85 35.27 35.91
C VAL A 50 -19.55 33.77 35.81
N VAL A 51 -20.43 32.91 36.35
CA VAL A 51 -20.31 31.45 36.24
C VAL A 51 -20.45 31.01 34.78
N ALA A 52 -21.45 31.53 34.06
CA ALA A 52 -21.65 31.27 32.64
C ALA A 52 -20.43 31.71 31.80
N SER A 53 -19.86 32.89 32.08
CA SER A 53 -18.63 33.37 31.42
C SER A 53 -17.42 32.48 31.69
N ARG A 54 -17.28 31.93 32.91
CA ARG A 54 -16.21 30.97 33.24
C ARG A 54 -16.40 29.66 32.50
N ILE A 55 -17.62 29.12 32.49
CA ILE A 55 -17.96 27.89 31.75
C ILE A 55 -17.70 28.08 30.26
N ALA A 56 -18.17 29.19 29.66
CA ALA A 56 -17.95 29.49 28.26
C ALA A 56 -16.46 29.58 27.90
N ARG A 57 -15.63 30.20 28.76
CA ARG A 57 -14.17 30.24 28.54
C ARG A 57 -13.50 28.88 28.64
N ILE A 58 -13.92 28.03 29.58
CA ILE A 58 -13.40 26.66 29.71
C ILE A 58 -13.80 25.82 28.50
N LEU A 59 -15.05 25.92 28.04
CA LEU A 59 -15.55 25.22 26.86
C LEU A 59 -14.85 25.71 25.59
N LEU A 60 -14.67 27.02 25.42
CA LEU A 60 -13.95 27.56 24.27
C LEU A 60 -12.47 27.15 24.32
N GLY A 61 -11.85 27.19 25.49
CA GLY A 61 -10.48 26.73 25.70
C GLY A 61 -10.32 25.23 25.41
N SER A 62 -11.27 24.39 25.84
CA SER A 62 -11.23 22.94 25.59
C SER A 62 -11.41 22.62 24.11
N VAL A 63 -12.35 23.29 23.42
CA VAL A 63 -12.54 23.13 21.97
C VAL A 63 -11.28 23.53 21.20
N LEU A 64 -10.62 24.62 21.57
CA LEU A 64 -9.37 25.05 20.92
C LEU A 64 -8.23 24.06 21.16
N VAL A 65 -8.08 23.55 22.39
CA VAL A 65 -7.05 22.55 22.70
C VAL A 65 -7.31 21.25 21.95
N VAL A 66 -8.53 20.70 22.04
CA VAL A 66 -8.89 19.43 21.39
C VAL A 66 -8.86 19.56 19.87
N GLY A 67 -9.39 20.66 19.32
CA GLY A 67 -9.34 20.93 17.89
C GLY A 67 -7.92 21.11 17.38
N GLY A 68 -7.10 21.88 18.12
CA GLY A 68 -5.69 22.10 17.79
C GLY A 68 -4.87 20.80 17.81
N THR A 69 -5.00 19.99 18.86
CA THR A 69 -4.29 18.70 18.93
C THR A 69 -4.75 17.74 17.84
N THR A 70 -6.05 17.72 17.53
CA THR A 70 -6.59 16.88 16.45
C THR A 70 -6.03 17.29 15.09
N LEU A 71 -5.99 18.59 14.78
CA LEU A 71 -5.43 19.09 13.52
C LEU A 71 -3.94 18.81 13.39
N VAL A 72 -3.17 19.01 14.46
CA VAL A 72 -1.73 18.71 14.49
C VAL A 72 -1.49 17.21 14.31
N ALA A 73 -2.27 16.36 14.97
CA ALA A 73 -2.17 14.91 14.81
C ALA A 73 -2.55 14.47 13.39
N TRP A 74 -3.60 15.05 12.83
CA TRP A 74 -4.06 14.77 11.46
C TRP A 74 -3.01 15.15 10.42
N GLU A 75 -2.53 16.40 10.41
CA GLU A 75 -1.47 16.83 9.49
C GLU A 75 -0.17 16.08 9.73
N GLY A 76 0.20 15.87 11.00
CA GLY A 76 1.38 15.11 11.39
C GLY A 76 1.36 13.68 10.84
N MET A 77 0.18 13.06 10.75
CA MET A 77 0.02 11.74 10.13
C MET A 77 0.30 11.77 8.63
N HIS A 78 -0.21 12.78 7.93
CA HIS A 78 0.07 12.98 6.50
C HIS A 78 1.54 13.24 6.24
N GLN A 79 2.19 14.06 7.05
CA GLN A 79 3.62 14.34 6.95
C GLN A 79 4.47 13.11 7.27
N TYR A 80 4.06 12.29 8.24
CA TYR A 80 4.69 11.00 8.51
C TYR A 80 4.59 10.06 7.31
N VAL A 81 3.43 9.96 6.67
CA VAL A 81 3.28 9.12 5.47
C VAL A 81 4.14 9.63 4.32
N GLU A 82 4.14 10.94 4.06
CA GLU A 82 4.94 11.56 2.99
C GLU A 82 6.45 11.31 3.15
N HIS A 83 6.97 11.41 4.37
CA HIS A 83 8.41 11.50 4.59
C HIS A 83 9.04 10.28 5.28
N ALA A 84 8.24 9.44 5.93
CA ALA A 84 8.73 8.26 6.64
C ALA A 84 8.13 6.95 6.12
N ALA A 85 6.85 6.94 5.72
CA ALA A 85 6.15 5.70 5.38
C ALA A 85 6.15 5.36 3.88
N MET A 86 6.06 6.36 3.00
CA MET A 86 6.36 6.25 1.57
C MET A 86 7.88 6.40 1.39
N PRO A 87 8.64 5.33 1.14
CA PRO A 87 10.09 5.43 1.10
C PRO A 87 10.54 6.19 -0.15
N SER A 88 11.39 7.20 0.05
CA SER A 88 12.22 7.76 -1.01
C SER A 88 13.40 6.83 -1.25
N ARG A 89 13.41 6.08 -2.34
CA ARG A 89 14.62 5.34 -2.70
C ARG A 89 15.59 6.35 -3.28
N ARG A 90 16.67 6.65 -2.56
CA ARG A 90 17.73 7.50 -3.12
C ARG A 90 18.21 6.84 -4.41
N PRO A 91 18.24 7.56 -5.54
CA PRO A 91 18.79 7.01 -6.76
C PRO A 91 20.21 6.57 -6.47
N ARG A 92 20.49 5.29 -6.69
CA ARG A 92 21.88 4.80 -6.68
C ARG A 92 22.61 5.56 -7.79
N LEU A 93 23.82 6.02 -7.50
CA LEU A 93 24.72 6.48 -8.56
C LEU A 93 24.84 5.33 -9.56
N VAL A 94 24.35 5.56 -10.78
CA VAL A 94 24.39 4.58 -11.85
C VAL A 94 25.87 4.35 -12.14
N ASP A 95 26.34 3.13 -11.88
CA ASP A 95 27.68 2.75 -12.29
C ASP A 95 27.71 2.75 -13.83
N ALA A 96 28.79 3.23 -14.43
CA ALA A 96 28.86 3.42 -15.89
C ALA A 96 28.69 2.11 -16.69
N ASP A 97 28.81 0.97 -16.02
CA ASP A 97 28.57 -0.38 -16.52
C ASP A 97 27.49 -1.07 -15.65
N ASP A 98 26.19 -0.79 -15.89
CA ASP A 98 25.06 -1.47 -15.23
C ASP A 98 24.89 -2.91 -15.76
N LYS A 99 25.97 -3.69 -15.69
CA LYS A 99 26.05 -5.06 -16.17
C LYS A 99 24.95 -5.96 -15.61
N TYR A 100 24.52 -5.70 -14.37
CA TYR A 100 23.49 -6.47 -13.69
C TYR A 100 22.08 -5.88 -13.83
N GLY A 101 21.92 -4.74 -14.50
CA GLY A 101 20.65 -4.11 -14.82
C GLY A 101 19.85 -3.60 -13.61
N PHE A 102 20.49 -3.31 -12.49
CA PHE A 102 19.79 -2.83 -11.29
C PHE A 102 19.38 -1.36 -11.40
N ALA A 103 20.02 -0.56 -12.26
CA ALA A 103 19.56 0.80 -12.54
C ALA A 103 18.26 0.77 -13.36
N ALA A 104 18.15 -0.16 -14.30
CA ALA A 104 16.92 -0.42 -15.04
C ALA A 104 15.76 -0.92 -14.13
N ASP A 105 16.05 -1.75 -13.14
CA ASP A 105 15.06 -2.15 -12.13
C ASP A 105 14.64 -0.96 -11.24
N ALA A 106 15.59 -0.09 -10.86
CA ALA A 106 15.27 1.13 -10.12
C ALA A 106 14.45 2.14 -10.95
N HIS A 107 14.66 2.19 -12.27
CA HIS A 107 13.84 2.97 -13.20
C HIS A 107 12.41 2.42 -13.26
N LEU A 108 12.23 1.10 -13.30
CA LEU A 108 10.90 0.48 -13.20
C LEU A 108 10.22 0.78 -11.86
N ASP A 109 10.96 0.76 -10.76
CA ASP A 109 10.44 1.15 -9.44
C ASP A 109 9.93 2.60 -9.45
N ALA A 110 10.59 3.52 -10.16
CA ALA A 110 10.15 4.91 -10.28
C ALA A 110 8.79 5.09 -10.99
N TRP A 111 8.38 4.11 -11.82
CA TRP A 111 7.07 4.05 -12.47
C TRP A 111 5.99 3.37 -11.64
N THR A 112 6.38 2.45 -10.76
CA THR A 112 5.43 1.57 -10.05
C THR A 112 5.25 1.95 -8.58
N GLN A 113 6.22 2.63 -7.99
CA GLN A 113 6.21 3.06 -6.60
C GLN A 113 6.01 4.58 -6.51
N CYS A 114 5.11 5.00 -5.64
CA CYS A 114 4.90 6.40 -5.32
C CYS A 114 5.78 6.79 -4.12
N GLU A 115 6.98 7.30 -4.39
CA GLU A 115 7.91 7.73 -3.34
C GLU A 115 7.46 8.99 -2.61
N HIS A 116 6.80 9.91 -3.34
CA HIS A 116 6.31 11.18 -2.83
C HIS A 116 5.04 11.57 -3.56
N THR A 117 4.20 12.37 -2.90
CA THR A 117 3.03 12.94 -3.58
C THR A 117 3.43 14.10 -4.50
N ASP A 118 2.87 14.13 -5.71
CA ASP A 118 3.12 15.20 -6.67
C ASP A 118 2.57 16.54 -6.15
N SER A 119 3.42 17.57 -6.13
CA SER A 119 3.08 18.90 -5.63
C SER A 119 1.98 19.59 -6.45
N ARG A 120 1.87 19.26 -7.75
CA ARG A 120 0.87 19.82 -8.68
C ARG A 120 -0.55 19.40 -8.31
N LEU A 121 -0.73 18.25 -7.64
CA LEU A 121 -2.03 17.82 -7.09
C LEU A 121 -2.58 18.79 -6.04
N GLY A 122 -1.75 19.69 -5.50
CA GLY A 122 -2.12 20.65 -4.47
C GLY A 122 -2.37 19.96 -3.12
N MET A 123 -2.68 20.75 -2.10
CA MET A 123 -2.78 20.24 -0.73
C MET A 123 -3.83 19.12 -0.60
N PHE A 124 -5.01 19.30 -1.18
CA PHE A 124 -6.10 18.32 -1.08
C PHE A 124 -5.78 17.02 -1.82
N GLY A 125 -5.29 17.08 -3.07
CA GLY A 125 -4.92 15.88 -3.83
C GLY A 125 -3.80 15.09 -3.14
N ARG A 126 -2.78 15.77 -2.61
CA ARG A 126 -1.71 15.12 -1.84
C ARG A 126 -2.24 14.41 -0.58
N HIS A 127 -3.18 15.03 0.14
CA HIS A 127 -3.82 14.39 1.31
C HIS A 127 -4.60 13.14 0.92
N ILE A 128 -5.32 13.17 -0.20
CA ILE A 128 -6.08 12.00 -0.67
C ILE A 128 -5.13 10.86 -1.06
N VAL A 129 -4.04 11.15 -1.79
CA VAL A 129 -3.05 10.13 -2.16
C VAL A 129 -2.42 9.49 -0.92
N ARG A 130 -2.09 10.28 0.11
CA ARG A 130 -1.60 9.74 1.39
C ARG A 130 -2.66 8.95 2.13
N SER A 131 -3.91 9.41 2.15
CA SER A 131 -5.04 8.67 2.72
C SER A 131 -5.23 7.33 2.01
N ALA A 132 -5.00 7.24 0.69
CA ALA A 132 -5.02 5.96 -0.03
C ALA A 132 -3.94 5.01 0.48
N TRP A 133 -2.72 5.51 0.67
CA TRP A 133 -1.63 4.72 1.24
C TRP A 133 -1.94 4.23 2.65
N MET A 134 -2.45 5.13 3.51
CA MET A 134 -2.88 4.79 4.86
C MET A 134 -3.97 3.71 4.82
N ALA A 135 -4.99 3.87 3.97
CA ALA A 135 -6.07 2.89 3.84
C ALA A 135 -5.59 1.52 3.35
N GLN A 136 -4.62 1.50 2.42
CA GLN A 136 -4.05 0.25 1.91
C GLN A 136 -3.17 -0.45 2.96
N HIS A 137 -2.31 0.28 3.68
CA HIS A 137 -1.29 -0.32 4.54
C HIS A 137 -1.71 -0.46 6.00
N TRP A 138 -2.51 0.48 6.51
CA TRP A 138 -3.03 0.47 7.88
C TRP A 138 -4.46 -0.07 7.96
N GLY A 139 -5.11 -0.28 6.82
CA GLY A 139 -6.50 -0.68 6.75
C GLY A 139 -7.45 0.50 7.00
N SER A 140 -8.73 0.18 7.20
CA SER A 140 -9.75 1.21 7.36
C SER A 140 -9.90 1.79 8.76
N GLY A 141 -9.15 1.26 9.72
CA GLY A 141 -9.49 1.39 11.14
C GLY A 141 -10.87 0.78 11.45
N ILE A 142 -11.31 0.92 12.70
CA ILE A 142 -12.66 0.54 13.14
C ILE A 142 -13.58 1.73 12.85
N THR A 143 -14.48 1.60 11.88
CA THR A 143 -15.50 2.62 11.63
C THR A 143 -16.41 2.79 12.86
N PRO A 144 -16.73 4.04 13.28
CA PRO A 144 -17.60 4.29 14.44
C PRO A 144 -18.98 3.63 14.33
N SER A 145 -19.48 3.42 13.11
CA SER A 145 -20.72 2.69 12.84
C SER A 145 -20.70 1.24 13.31
N VAL A 146 -19.52 0.62 13.39
CA VAL A 146 -19.31 -0.74 13.94
C VAL A 146 -19.21 -0.70 15.47
N MET A 147 -18.66 0.38 16.06
CA MET A 147 -18.58 0.54 17.52
C MET A 147 -19.89 1.01 18.18
N PHE A 148 -20.71 1.81 17.48
CA PHE A 148 -21.93 2.41 18.04
C PHE A 148 -23.23 1.89 17.41
N GLY A 149 -23.14 0.98 16.44
CA GLY A 149 -24.29 0.37 15.78
C GLY A 149 -24.91 -0.76 16.61
N HIS A 150 -26.09 -0.51 17.21
CA HIS A 150 -26.90 -1.50 17.92
C HIS A 150 -27.63 -2.47 16.96
N ARG A 151 -26.91 -3.24 16.15
CA ARG A 151 -27.53 -4.32 15.37
C ARG A 151 -27.24 -5.67 16.02
N SER A 152 -28.27 -6.18 16.71
CA SER A 152 -28.37 -7.56 17.17
C SER A 152 -28.38 -8.48 15.95
N GLY A 153 -27.23 -9.05 15.64
CA GLY A 153 -27.05 -10.00 14.56
C GLY A 153 -25.58 -10.33 14.47
N SER A 154 -25.25 -11.60 14.67
CA SER A 154 -23.93 -12.19 14.42
C SER A 154 -23.56 -12.05 12.94
N MET A 155 -23.27 -10.83 12.50
CA MET A 155 -22.56 -10.58 11.25
C MET A 155 -21.09 -10.73 11.60
N ASP A 156 -20.42 -11.62 10.88
CA ASP A 156 -18.99 -11.81 10.95
C ASP A 156 -18.29 -10.48 10.64
N VAL A 157 -17.96 -9.73 11.70
CA VAL A 157 -17.25 -8.44 11.63
C VAL A 157 -15.95 -8.60 10.86
N GLN A 158 -15.39 -9.81 10.85
CA GLN A 158 -14.17 -10.15 10.13
C GLN A 158 -14.41 -10.16 8.61
N ALA A 159 -15.44 -10.85 8.10
CA ALA A 159 -15.81 -10.81 6.68
C ALA A 159 -16.27 -9.42 6.19
N ALA A 160 -16.87 -8.61 7.06
CA ALA A 160 -17.30 -7.24 6.72
C ALA A 160 -16.15 -6.22 6.70
N THR A 161 -15.04 -6.49 7.41
CA THR A 161 -13.84 -5.65 7.43
C THR A 161 -12.76 -6.15 6.48
N GLU A 162 -12.85 -7.40 6.03
CA GLU A 162 -11.98 -7.97 5.00
C GLU A 162 -12.08 -7.11 3.72
N ASN A 163 -10.95 -6.56 3.31
CA ASN A 163 -10.79 -5.64 2.17
C ASN A 163 -11.38 -4.23 2.32
N GLN A 164 -11.91 -3.83 3.48
CA GLN A 164 -12.45 -2.48 3.66
C GLN A 164 -11.37 -1.40 3.45
N GLY A 165 -10.14 -1.64 3.93
CA GLY A 165 -8.99 -0.76 3.67
C GLY A 165 -8.68 -0.60 2.19
N LEU A 166 -8.66 -1.73 1.44
CA LEU A 166 -8.42 -1.72 -0.01
C LEU A 166 -9.53 -1.00 -0.78
N ARG A 167 -10.80 -1.15 -0.40
CA ARG A 167 -11.91 -0.41 -1.01
C ARG A 167 -11.81 1.09 -0.78
N MET A 168 -11.42 1.52 0.43
CA MET A 168 -11.19 2.94 0.69
C MET A 168 -9.96 3.45 -0.08
N ALA A 169 -8.89 2.67 -0.18
CA ALA A 169 -7.74 3.01 -1.01
C ALA A 169 -8.14 3.18 -2.48
N GLU A 170 -8.97 2.28 -3.03
CA GLU A 170 -9.51 2.40 -4.38
C GLU A 170 -10.27 3.71 -4.57
N GLN A 171 -11.17 4.06 -3.65
CA GLN A 171 -11.94 5.32 -3.70
C GLN A 171 -11.04 6.56 -3.63
N PHE A 172 -10.06 6.57 -2.73
CA PHE A 172 -9.10 7.67 -2.61
C PHE A 172 -8.23 7.80 -3.87
N LEU A 173 -7.74 6.71 -4.44
CA LEU A 173 -6.94 6.74 -5.68
C LEU A 173 -7.76 7.19 -6.88
N HIS A 174 -8.98 6.69 -7.02
CA HIS A 174 -9.91 7.14 -8.07
C HIS A 174 -10.20 8.65 -7.95
N THR A 175 -10.43 9.15 -6.73
CA THR A 175 -10.63 10.59 -6.49
C THR A 175 -9.36 11.38 -6.80
N SER A 176 -8.18 10.82 -6.48
CA SER A 176 -6.89 11.45 -6.76
C SER A 176 -6.63 11.58 -8.26
N LEU A 177 -6.96 10.54 -9.05
CA LEU A 177 -6.89 10.58 -10.51
C LEU A 177 -7.83 11.64 -11.09
N HIS A 178 -9.08 11.69 -10.63
CA HIS A 178 -10.00 12.74 -11.06
C HIS A 178 -9.49 14.16 -10.75
N ILE A 179 -8.84 14.36 -9.59
CA ILE A 179 -8.20 15.64 -9.27
C ILE A 179 -6.99 15.89 -10.19
N ALA A 180 -6.22 14.86 -10.50
CA ALA A 180 -5.06 14.93 -11.38
C ALA A 180 -5.49 15.34 -12.81
N GLU A 181 -6.52 14.71 -13.35
CA GLU A 181 -7.12 14.99 -14.66
C GLU A 181 -7.60 16.44 -14.77
N ASN A 182 -8.31 16.94 -13.74
CA ASN A 182 -8.73 18.34 -13.66
C ASN A 182 -7.57 19.34 -13.62
N LYS A 183 -6.35 18.86 -13.35
CA LYS A 183 -5.11 19.63 -13.37
C LYS A 183 -4.20 19.29 -14.55
N HIS A 184 -4.73 18.60 -15.56
CA HIS A 184 -4.00 18.17 -16.75
C HIS A 184 -2.83 17.20 -16.46
N ILE A 185 -2.94 16.43 -15.37
CA ILE A 185 -2.02 15.34 -15.00
C ILE A 185 -2.77 14.04 -15.29
N ALA A 186 -2.74 13.59 -16.55
CA ALA A 186 -3.49 12.42 -16.99
C ALA A 186 -2.65 11.55 -17.93
N VAL A 187 -2.98 10.26 -17.99
CA VAL A 187 -2.54 9.38 -19.06
C VAL A 187 -3.54 9.55 -20.20
N PRO A 188 -3.12 9.92 -21.42
CA PRO A 188 -4.04 10.02 -22.56
C PRO A 188 -4.65 8.65 -22.88
N ASP A 189 -5.84 8.62 -23.45
CA ASP A 189 -6.51 7.36 -23.82
C ASP A 189 -5.90 6.73 -25.07
N GLU A 190 -5.31 7.54 -25.95
CA GLU A 190 -4.63 7.09 -27.17
C GLU A 190 -3.17 7.55 -27.17
N ALA A 191 -2.32 6.80 -27.86
CA ALA A 191 -0.92 7.14 -28.04
C ALA A 191 -0.78 8.32 -29.02
N ASP A 192 -0.84 9.53 -28.50
CA ASP A 192 -0.55 10.73 -29.29
C ASP A 192 0.97 10.81 -29.57
N SER A 193 1.32 10.87 -30.86
CA SER A 193 2.69 10.78 -31.39
C SER A 193 3.68 11.89 -30.97
N GLY A 194 3.33 12.75 -30.01
CA GLY A 194 4.17 13.88 -29.59
C GLY A 194 4.17 14.24 -28.11
N THR A 195 3.30 13.66 -27.27
CA THR A 195 3.23 14.02 -25.84
C THR A 195 3.53 12.81 -24.96
N ALA A 196 4.66 12.83 -24.27
CA ALA A 196 4.98 11.79 -23.30
C ALA A 196 3.96 11.81 -22.15
N PRO A 197 3.44 10.65 -21.72
CA PRO A 197 2.48 10.58 -20.63
C PRO A 197 3.09 11.06 -19.32
N ASP A 198 2.28 11.73 -18.50
CA ASP A 198 2.77 12.27 -17.23
C ASP A 198 3.15 11.13 -16.27
N PRO A 199 4.40 11.08 -15.75
CA PRO A 199 4.84 10.01 -14.88
C PRO A 199 4.06 9.88 -13.57
N ALA A 200 3.54 11.00 -13.05
CA ALA A 200 2.71 10.96 -11.84
C ALA A 200 1.33 10.33 -12.12
N ALA A 201 0.75 10.60 -13.29
CA ALA A 201 -0.50 9.98 -13.71
C ALA A 201 -0.32 8.46 -13.91
N VAL A 202 0.75 8.04 -14.61
CA VAL A 202 1.06 6.63 -14.83
C VAL A 202 1.25 5.89 -13.50
N ARG A 203 1.98 6.47 -12.55
CA ARG A 203 2.14 5.90 -11.20
C ARG A 203 0.81 5.70 -10.48
N LEU A 204 -0.06 6.71 -10.49
CA LEU A 204 -1.36 6.64 -9.82
C LEU A 204 -2.26 5.58 -10.46
N GLU A 205 -2.26 5.46 -11.79
CA GLU A 205 -2.99 4.43 -12.52
C GLU A 205 -2.49 3.02 -12.19
N LEU A 206 -1.17 2.79 -12.24
CA LEU A 206 -0.58 1.49 -11.94
C LEU A 206 -0.78 1.08 -10.48
N TRP A 207 -0.79 2.05 -9.56
CA TRP A 207 -1.10 1.83 -8.16
C TRP A 207 -2.58 1.50 -7.96
N LEU A 208 -3.50 2.22 -8.59
CA LEU A 208 -4.93 1.89 -8.57
C LEU A 208 -5.19 0.50 -9.13
N ALA A 209 -4.55 0.14 -10.25
CA ALA A 209 -4.59 -1.21 -10.79
C ALA A 209 -4.08 -2.25 -9.76
N SER A 210 -3.06 -1.92 -8.97
CA SER A 210 -2.55 -2.82 -7.91
C SER A 210 -3.52 -3.03 -6.76
N VAL A 211 -4.20 -1.97 -6.33
CA VAL A 211 -5.24 -2.10 -5.31
C VAL A 211 -6.39 -2.96 -5.84
N ARG A 212 -6.78 -2.76 -7.11
CA ARG A 212 -7.85 -3.53 -7.76
C ARG A 212 -7.51 -5.01 -7.97
N GLU A 213 -6.25 -5.33 -8.27
CA GLU A 213 -5.77 -6.71 -8.28
C GLU A 213 -5.83 -7.35 -6.90
N GLN A 214 -5.41 -6.64 -5.86
CA GLN A 214 -5.47 -7.13 -4.48
C GLN A 214 -6.91 -7.37 -4.01
N LEU A 215 -7.87 -6.56 -4.49
CA LEU A 215 -9.29 -6.78 -4.24
C LEU A 215 -9.80 -8.09 -4.89
N GLY A 216 -9.21 -8.52 -6.02
CA GLY A 216 -9.48 -9.82 -6.65
C GLY A 216 -10.90 -10.02 -7.20
N THR A 217 -11.79 -9.03 -7.11
CA THR A 217 -13.15 -9.16 -7.67
C THR A 217 -13.12 -9.09 -9.20
N PRO A 218 -14.00 -9.79 -9.93
CA PRO A 218 -14.01 -9.75 -11.40
C PRO A 218 -14.12 -8.33 -11.96
N ALA A 219 -14.99 -7.50 -11.38
CA ALA A 219 -15.15 -6.11 -11.80
C ALA A 219 -13.92 -5.24 -11.49
N SER A 220 -13.21 -5.49 -10.37
CA SER A 220 -11.96 -4.79 -10.07
C SER A 220 -10.86 -5.21 -11.04
N LEU A 221 -10.75 -6.49 -11.36
CA LEU A 221 -9.78 -7.04 -12.31
C LEU A 221 -9.99 -6.48 -13.72
N GLU A 222 -11.23 -6.41 -14.22
CA GLU A 222 -11.52 -5.79 -15.52
C GLU A 222 -11.06 -4.33 -15.58
N ARG A 223 -11.32 -3.55 -14.53
CA ARG A 223 -10.84 -2.16 -14.45
C ARG A 223 -9.32 -2.06 -14.32
N ALA A 224 -8.68 -3.02 -13.65
CA ALA A 224 -7.22 -3.07 -13.56
C ALA A 224 -6.59 -3.40 -14.92
N ILE A 225 -7.19 -4.32 -15.67
CA ILE A 225 -6.78 -4.67 -17.05
C ILE A 225 -6.86 -3.43 -17.93
N ASN A 226 -7.99 -2.74 -17.97
CA ASN A 226 -8.16 -1.55 -18.81
C ASN A 226 -7.10 -0.48 -18.51
N ALA A 227 -6.78 -0.25 -17.23
CA ALA A 227 -5.73 0.69 -16.84
C ALA A 227 -4.33 0.23 -17.27
N CYS A 228 -4.02 -1.07 -17.09
CA CYS A 228 -2.75 -1.65 -17.53
C CYS A 228 -2.60 -1.63 -19.07
N GLU A 229 -3.65 -1.94 -19.84
CA GLU A 229 -3.64 -1.88 -21.30
C GLU A 229 -3.40 -0.46 -21.80
N LYS A 230 -4.13 0.51 -21.22
CA LYS A 230 -3.92 1.93 -21.48
C LYS A 230 -2.46 2.35 -21.26
N VAL A 231 -1.86 1.97 -20.12
CA VAL A 231 -0.45 2.27 -19.84
C VAL A 231 0.49 1.56 -20.83
N TYR A 232 0.19 0.31 -21.20
CA TYR A 232 1.00 -0.46 -22.14
C TYR A 232 1.03 0.14 -23.54
N ASP A 233 -0.07 0.72 -24.00
CA ASP A 233 -0.19 1.29 -25.35
C ASP A 233 0.40 2.70 -25.43
N VAL A 234 0.28 3.48 -24.36
CA VAL A 234 0.66 4.90 -24.34
C VAL A 234 2.11 5.13 -23.94
N VAL A 235 2.67 4.33 -23.03
CA VAL A 235 4.03 4.55 -22.52
C VAL A 235 5.05 3.83 -23.41
N PRO A 236 6.00 4.54 -24.07
CA PRO A 236 6.97 3.94 -24.99
C PRO A 236 8.15 3.24 -24.29
N ASP A 237 8.08 3.02 -22.98
CA ASP A 237 9.17 2.43 -22.18
C ASP A 237 9.08 0.90 -22.19
N ASP A 238 9.99 0.23 -22.90
CA ASP A 238 9.98 -1.22 -23.06
C ASP A 238 10.08 -1.99 -21.72
N ILE A 239 10.75 -1.41 -20.73
CA ILE A 239 10.92 -2.01 -19.40
C ILE A 239 9.57 -2.05 -18.69
N LEU A 240 8.87 -0.92 -18.65
CA LEU A 240 7.55 -0.82 -18.09
C LEU A 240 6.55 -1.67 -18.87
N ARG A 241 6.60 -1.64 -20.20
CA ARG A 241 5.72 -2.46 -21.05
C ARG A 241 5.91 -3.95 -20.81
N THR A 242 7.14 -4.41 -20.61
CA THR A 242 7.43 -5.82 -20.26
C THR A 242 6.81 -6.18 -18.91
N TYR A 243 6.96 -5.32 -17.90
CA TYR A 243 6.35 -5.51 -16.58
C TYR A 243 4.82 -5.56 -16.65
N VAL A 244 4.21 -4.57 -17.32
CA VAL A 244 2.75 -4.47 -17.47
C VAL A 244 2.19 -5.64 -18.29
N ALA A 245 2.86 -6.08 -19.35
CA ALA A 245 2.45 -7.25 -20.11
C ALA A 245 2.53 -8.54 -19.29
N THR A 246 3.58 -8.69 -18.47
CA THR A 246 3.70 -9.84 -17.54
C THR A 246 2.54 -9.88 -16.56
N ARG A 247 2.14 -8.71 -16.06
CA ARG A 247 1.04 -8.51 -15.12
C ARG A 247 -0.33 -8.71 -15.77
N LEU A 248 -0.55 -8.23 -17.00
CA LEU A 248 -1.76 -8.51 -17.78
C LEU A 248 -1.95 -10.03 -17.98
N GLY A 249 -0.86 -10.77 -18.18
CA GLY A 249 -0.88 -12.23 -18.25
C GLY A 249 -1.55 -12.91 -17.05
N THR A 250 -1.26 -12.46 -15.82
CA THR A 250 -1.90 -12.98 -14.60
C THR A 250 -3.34 -12.51 -14.49
N GLN A 251 -3.62 -11.23 -14.73
CA GLN A 251 -4.96 -10.65 -14.62
C GLN A 251 -5.97 -11.34 -15.54
N TYR A 252 -5.63 -11.53 -16.82
CA TYR A 252 -6.49 -12.23 -17.79
C TYR A 252 -6.76 -13.68 -17.38
N THR A 253 -5.75 -14.34 -16.81
CA THR A 253 -5.89 -15.71 -16.29
C THR A 253 -6.87 -15.79 -15.12
N LEU A 254 -6.81 -14.83 -14.19
CA LEU A 254 -7.74 -14.78 -13.05
C LEU A 254 -9.20 -14.57 -13.49
N LEU A 255 -9.43 -13.95 -14.65
CA LEU A 255 -10.74 -13.84 -15.28
C LEU A 255 -11.15 -15.07 -16.12
N GLY A 256 -10.37 -16.15 -16.11
CA GLY A 256 -10.62 -17.36 -16.90
C GLY A 256 -10.27 -17.23 -18.39
N LYS A 257 -9.67 -16.11 -18.82
CA LYS A 257 -9.23 -15.86 -20.21
C LYS A 257 -7.77 -16.25 -20.39
N ALA A 258 -7.46 -17.52 -20.16
CA ALA A 258 -6.06 -17.96 -20.10
C ALA A 258 -5.32 -17.87 -21.45
N GLY A 259 -6.04 -17.96 -22.59
CA GLY A 259 -5.46 -17.79 -23.92
C GLY A 259 -4.91 -16.36 -24.14
N ASP A 260 -5.69 -15.35 -23.77
CA ASP A 260 -5.26 -13.94 -23.79
C ASP A 260 -4.09 -13.71 -22.83
N GLY A 261 -4.13 -14.37 -21.66
CA GLY A 261 -3.04 -14.34 -20.69
C GLY A 261 -1.71 -14.80 -21.28
N VAL A 262 -1.70 -15.93 -22.01
CA VAL A 262 -0.48 -16.43 -22.68
C VAL A 262 -0.03 -15.47 -23.78
N ALA A 263 -0.95 -14.90 -24.56
CA ALA A 263 -0.61 -13.93 -25.61
C ALA A 263 0.09 -12.68 -25.04
N TRP A 264 -0.33 -12.20 -23.86
CA TRP A 264 0.35 -11.12 -23.15
C TRP A 264 1.74 -11.52 -22.64
N LEU A 265 1.90 -12.74 -22.14
CA LEU A 265 3.22 -13.25 -21.73
C LEU A 265 4.17 -13.42 -22.92
N ASP A 266 3.67 -13.79 -24.10
CA ASP A 266 4.47 -13.82 -25.33
C ASP A 266 4.93 -12.42 -25.74
N ARG A 267 4.09 -11.39 -25.57
CA ARG A 267 4.51 -9.99 -25.78
C ARG A 267 5.59 -9.58 -24.78
N ALA A 268 5.43 -9.94 -23.50
CA ALA A 268 6.43 -9.68 -22.48
C ALA A 268 7.77 -10.37 -22.80
N MET A 269 7.73 -11.63 -23.25
CA MET A 269 8.92 -12.41 -23.63
C MET A 269 9.65 -11.77 -24.81
N LYS A 270 8.92 -11.29 -25.82
CA LYS A 270 9.50 -10.60 -26.98
C LYS A 270 10.20 -9.30 -26.61
N LEU A 271 9.65 -8.53 -25.67
CA LEU A 271 10.24 -7.29 -25.18
C LEU A 271 11.41 -7.54 -24.19
N GLY A 272 11.34 -8.61 -23.40
CA GLY A 272 12.31 -8.97 -22.35
C GLY A 272 13.65 -9.55 -22.81
N GLY A 273 14.05 -9.32 -24.07
CA GLY A 273 15.39 -9.64 -24.59
C GLY A 273 15.56 -11.01 -25.27
N THR A 274 14.65 -11.97 -25.06
CA THR A 274 14.73 -13.29 -25.73
C THR A 274 14.19 -13.27 -27.16
N GLN A 275 13.31 -12.31 -27.48
CA GLN A 275 12.65 -12.16 -28.80
C GLN A 275 11.90 -13.43 -29.28
N THR A 276 11.53 -14.34 -28.38
CA THR A 276 10.84 -15.60 -28.68
C THR A 276 9.48 -15.69 -28.00
N SER A 277 8.65 -16.63 -28.43
CA SER A 277 7.43 -16.97 -27.67
C SER A 277 7.78 -17.75 -26.39
N THR A 278 6.88 -17.71 -25.43
CA THR A 278 7.01 -18.49 -24.18
C THR A 278 7.12 -19.99 -24.43
N SER A 279 6.35 -20.53 -25.38
CA SER A 279 6.40 -21.96 -25.75
C SER A 279 7.77 -22.35 -26.34
N GLU A 280 8.29 -21.55 -27.28
CA GLU A 280 9.61 -21.80 -27.89
C GLU A 280 10.72 -21.71 -26.85
N ALA A 281 10.66 -20.74 -25.93
CA ALA A 281 11.61 -20.61 -24.84
C ALA A 281 11.60 -21.85 -23.93
N VAL A 282 10.40 -22.33 -23.55
CA VAL A 282 10.26 -23.55 -22.75
C VAL A 282 10.86 -24.76 -23.48
N ASP A 283 10.53 -24.96 -24.76
CA ASP A 283 11.02 -26.11 -25.52
C ASP A 283 12.54 -26.05 -25.75
N ALA A 284 13.11 -24.86 -26.00
CA ALA A 284 14.55 -24.67 -26.11
C ALA A 284 15.29 -25.02 -24.80
N LEU A 285 14.80 -24.53 -23.66
CA LEU A 285 15.36 -24.84 -22.34
C LEU A 285 15.20 -26.33 -21.99
N LEU A 286 14.07 -26.94 -22.36
CA LEU A 286 13.86 -28.38 -22.22
C LEU A 286 14.75 -29.22 -23.14
N ALA A 287 15.18 -28.66 -24.28
CA ALA A 287 16.19 -29.24 -25.17
C ALA A 287 17.63 -28.92 -24.74
N ARG A 288 17.84 -28.29 -23.56
CA ARG A 288 19.14 -27.84 -23.04
C ARG A 288 19.84 -26.80 -23.92
N ARG A 289 19.08 -26.05 -24.74
CA ARG A 289 19.57 -24.90 -25.48
C ARG A 289 19.34 -23.65 -24.62
N ILE A 290 20.34 -23.31 -23.82
CA ILE A 290 20.28 -22.16 -22.91
C ILE A 290 20.74 -20.92 -23.68
N PRO A 291 19.88 -19.89 -23.84
CA PRO A 291 20.30 -18.64 -24.47
C PRO A 291 21.30 -17.90 -23.57
N VAL A 292 22.25 -17.20 -24.19
CA VAL A 292 23.13 -16.27 -23.48
C VAL A 292 22.35 -14.98 -23.29
N LEU A 293 21.96 -14.70 -22.05
CA LEU A 293 21.16 -13.53 -21.67
C LEU A 293 21.95 -12.62 -20.75
N ALA A 294 21.65 -11.31 -20.78
CA ALA A 294 22.15 -10.41 -19.76
C ALA A 294 21.48 -10.75 -18.41
N PRO A 295 22.14 -10.51 -17.25
CA PRO A 295 21.59 -10.83 -15.93
C PRO A 295 20.15 -10.32 -15.69
N ARG A 296 19.85 -9.12 -16.18
CA ARG A 296 18.49 -8.55 -16.09
C ARG A 296 17.46 -9.31 -16.92
N ASP A 297 17.82 -9.70 -18.13
CA ASP A 297 16.95 -10.47 -19.04
C ASP A 297 16.74 -11.89 -18.50
N GLU A 298 17.74 -12.46 -17.82
CA GLU A 298 17.57 -13.69 -17.04
C GLU A 298 16.50 -13.51 -15.96
N ARG A 299 16.57 -12.43 -15.15
CA ARG A 299 15.59 -12.16 -14.09
C ARG A 299 14.18 -11.96 -14.65
N THR A 300 14.08 -11.24 -15.75
CA THR A 300 12.81 -10.95 -16.44
C THR A 300 12.21 -12.24 -17.02
N THR A 301 13.00 -13.01 -17.76
CA THR A 301 12.59 -14.30 -18.36
C THR A 301 12.17 -15.29 -17.28
N LEU A 302 12.91 -15.39 -16.18
CA LEU A 302 12.54 -16.27 -15.05
C LEU A 302 11.22 -15.86 -14.41
N SER A 303 10.98 -14.56 -14.27
CA SER A 303 9.72 -14.05 -13.72
C SER A 303 8.54 -14.32 -14.67
N ILE A 304 8.73 -14.16 -15.99
CA ILE A 304 7.71 -14.50 -17.00
C ILE A 304 7.40 -16.01 -16.99
N LEU A 305 8.43 -16.87 -16.94
CA LEU A 305 8.24 -18.33 -16.89
C LEU A 305 7.58 -18.77 -15.57
N GLN A 306 7.92 -18.12 -14.45
CA GLN A 306 7.25 -18.37 -13.17
C GLN A 306 5.75 -18.02 -13.28
N THR A 307 5.42 -16.87 -13.86
CA THR A 307 4.04 -16.45 -14.13
C THR A 307 3.31 -17.43 -15.05
N LEU A 308 3.94 -17.85 -16.15
CA LEU A 308 3.39 -18.84 -17.08
C LEU A 308 3.12 -20.18 -16.38
N SER A 309 4.02 -20.61 -15.48
CA SER A 309 3.81 -21.84 -14.74
C SER A 309 2.61 -21.77 -13.80
N ALA A 310 2.39 -20.62 -13.15
CA ALA A 310 1.21 -20.39 -12.32
C ALA A 310 -0.06 -20.38 -13.17
N LEU A 311 -0.02 -19.73 -14.34
CA LEU A 311 -1.11 -19.74 -15.31
C LEU A 311 -1.50 -21.16 -15.70
N HIS A 312 -0.54 -22.00 -16.10
CA HIS A 312 -0.80 -23.40 -16.42
C HIS A 312 -1.34 -24.19 -15.23
N ALA A 313 -0.86 -23.93 -14.01
CA ALA A 313 -1.33 -24.62 -12.81
C ALA A 313 -2.80 -24.29 -12.47
N HIS A 314 -3.28 -23.10 -12.83
CA HIS A 314 -4.67 -22.68 -12.66
C HIS A 314 -5.63 -23.28 -13.72
N GLN A 315 -5.11 -23.82 -14.82
CA GLN A 315 -5.95 -24.42 -15.86
C GLN A 315 -6.39 -25.85 -15.51
N PRO A 316 -7.62 -26.25 -15.90
CA PRO A 316 -8.03 -27.64 -15.78
C PRO A 316 -7.09 -28.51 -16.62
N GLN A 317 -6.47 -29.52 -15.98
CA GLN A 317 -5.50 -30.45 -16.60
C GLN A 317 -4.16 -29.81 -17.03
N GLY A 318 -3.88 -28.55 -16.66
CA GLY A 318 -2.64 -27.85 -17.03
C GLY A 318 -1.41 -28.19 -16.19
N LEU A 319 -1.52 -29.09 -15.21
CA LEU A 319 -0.42 -29.42 -14.29
C LEU A 319 0.83 -29.98 -15.00
N HIS A 320 0.68 -30.72 -16.09
CA HIS A 320 1.84 -31.22 -16.85
C HIS A 320 2.58 -30.08 -17.57
N GLN A 321 1.84 -29.11 -18.12
CA GLN A 321 2.36 -27.91 -18.76
C GLN A 321 3.03 -26.99 -17.73
N ALA A 322 2.44 -26.87 -16.53
CA ALA A 322 3.04 -26.17 -15.40
C ALA A 322 4.38 -26.80 -15.04
N LEU A 323 4.43 -28.13 -14.87
CA LEU A 323 5.67 -28.85 -14.57
C LEU A 323 6.74 -28.65 -15.66
N ARG A 324 6.37 -28.75 -16.94
CA ARG A 324 7.29 -28.49 -18.07
C ARG A 324 7.89 -27.07 -17.98
N THR A 325 7.05 -26.08 -17.73
CA THR A 325 7.45 -24.68 -17.61
C THR A 325 8.37 -24.46 -16.40
N GLN A 326 8.05 -25.05 -15.25
CA GLN A 326 8.86 -24.97 -14.03
C GLN A 326 10.24 -25.61 -14.23
N LEU A 327 10.31 -26.77 -14.89
CA LEU A 327 11.57 -27.43 -15.21
C LEU A 327 12.42 -26.62 -16.19
N ALA A 328 11.80 -25.97 -17.19
CA ALA A 328 12.48 -25.03 -18.08
C ALA A 328 13.06 -23.83 -17.31
N ALA A 329 12.25 -23.21 -16.44
CA ALA A 329 12.67 -22.10 -15.60
C ALA A 329 13.81 -22.50 -14.65
N LEU A 330 13.74 -23.67 -14.02
CA LEU A 330 14.84 -24.18 -13.18
C LEU A 330 16.14 -24.34 -13.96
N ARG A 331 16.10 -24.81 -15.21
CA ARG A 331 17.30 -24.93 -16.04
C ARG A 331 17.93 -23.59 -16.36
N LEU A 332 17.12 -22.60 -16.72
CA LEU A 332 17.60 -21.24 -16.92
C LEU A 332 18.22 -20.69 -15.63
N ALA A 333 17.55 -20.87 -14.49
CA ALA A 333 18.05 -20.41 -13.21
C ALA A 333 19.35 -21.11 -12.80
N SER A 334 19.48 -22.42 -13.04
CA SER A 334 20.73 -23.17 -12.80
C SER A 334 21.88 -22.69 -13.68
N ALA A 335 21.61 -22.28 -14.92
CA ALA A 335 22.61 -21.72 -15.81
C ALA A 335 23.04 -20.29 -15.42
N ALA A 336 22.08 -19.49 -14.96
CA ALA A 336 22.29 -18.12 -14.46
C ALA A 336 23.11 -18.09 -13.15
N ALA A 337 23.13 -19.20 -12.39
CA ALA A 337 23.99 -19.38 -11.23
C ALA A 337 25.46 -19.58 -11.66
N SER A 338 26.09 -18.50 -12.13
CA SER A 338 27.51 -18.44 -12.54
C SER A 338 28.47 -18.23 -11.34
N PRO A 339 29.80 -18.40 -11.51
CA PRO A 339 30.74 -18.59 -10.40
C PRO A 339 30.90 -17.35 -9.51
N THR A 340 31.55 -17.55 -8.36
CA THR A 340 31.73 -16.59 -7.25
C THR A 340 31.81 -15.12 -7.72
N PRO A 341 30.74 -14.33 -7.49
CA PRO A 341 30.71 -12.95 -7.95
C PRO A 341 31.73 -12.11 -7.19
N THR A 342 32.41 -11.22 -7.91
CA THR A 342 33.42 -10.31 -7.36
C THR A 342 32.84 -8.95 -6.98
N SER A 343 31.68 -8.58 -7.52
CA SER A 343 30.99 -7.31 -7.24
C SER A 343 29.76 -7.50 -6.34
N ARG A 344 29.37 -6.44 -5.62
CA ARG A 344 28.15 -6.44 -4.77
C ARG A 344 26.90 -6.76 -5.57
N ASP A 345 26.78 -6.19 -6.76
CA ASP A 345 25.63 -6.42 -7.65
C ASP A 345 25.63 -7.85 -8.20
N GLY A 346 26.81 -8.44 -8.45
CA GLY A 346 26.91 -9.86 -8.76
C GLY A 346 26.46 -10.76 -7.62
N VAL A 347 26.79 -10.40 -6.37
CA VAL A 347 26.27 -11.10 -5.18
C VAL A 347 24.75 -10.98 -5.09
N LEU A 348 24.19 -9.79 -5.31
CA LEU A 348 22.74 -9.57 -5.30
C LEU A 348 22.02 -10.38 -6.39
N HIS A 349 22.54 -10.38 -7.63
CA HIS A 349 21.99 -11.18 -8.71
C HIS A 349 22.01 -12.67 -8.38
N ARG A 350 23.14 -13.17 -7.86
CA ARG A 350 23.27 -14.56 -7.44
C ARG A 350 22.25 -14.92 -6.35
N LEU A 351 22.13 -14.12 -5.30
CA LEU A 351 21.17 -14.36 -4.22
C LEU A 351 19.72 -14.35 -4.74
N TRP A 352 19.40 -13.45 -5.67
CA TRP A 352 18.10 -13.42 -6.32
C TRP A 352 17.84 -14.70 -7.13
N VAL A 353 18.82 -15.18 -7.90
CA VAL A 353 18.70 -16.42 -8.68
C VAL A 353 18.55 -17.63 -7.76
N GLU A 354 19.35 -17.74 -6.69
CA GLU A 354 19.25 -18.82 -5.68
C GLU A 354 17.88 -18.82 -4.98
N GLN A 355 17.35 -17.64 -4.63
CA GLN A 355 16.00 -17.51 -4.10
C GLN A 355 14.96 -18.03 -5.11
N LYS A 356 15.06 -17.62 -6.38
CA LYS A 356 14.12 -18.05 -7.42
C LYS A 356 14.20 -19.53 -7.74
N GLN A 357 15.39 -20.11 -7.76
CA GLN A 357 15.57 -21.56 -7.86
C GLN A 357 14.82 -22.30 -6.74
N SER A 358 14.94 -21.80 -5.51
CA SER A 358 14.28 -22.42 -4.34
C SER A 358 12.76 -22.37 -4.45
N VAL A 359 12.20 -21.23 -4.87
CA VAL A 359 10.75 -21.08 -5.10
C VAL A 359 10.27 -22.00 -6.22
N LEU A 360 11.00 -22.05 -7.34
CA LEU A 360 10.65 -22.94 -8.46
C LEU A 360 10.74 -24.41 -8.08
N ALA A 361 11.72 -24.81 -7.26
CA ALA A 361 11.85 -26.17 -6.75
C ALA A 361 10.65 -26.56 -5.87
N MET A 362 10.16 -25.63 -5.04
CA MET A 362 8.93 -25.82 -4.26
C MET A 362 7.72 -26.01 -5.18
N HIS A 363 7.53 -25.16 -6.20
CA HIS A 363 6.45 -25.32 -7.18
C HIS A 363 6.50 -26.66 -7.91
N VAL A 364 7.70 -27.14 -8.28
CA VAL A 364 7.87 -28.48 -8.88
C VAL A 364 7.44 -29.57 -7.92
N ALA A 365 7.86 -29.50 -6.65
CA ALA A 365 7.49 -30.49 -5.64
C ALA A 365 5.98 -30.55 -5.42
N GLU A 366 5.31 -29.39 -5.33
CA GLU A 366 3.85 -29.28 -5.20
C GLU A 366 3.13 -29.81 -6.43
N THR A 367 3.61 -29.47 -7.63
CA THR A 367 3.02 -29.93 -8.89
C THR A 367 3.17 -31.45 -9.04
N LEU A 368 4.34 -32.01 -8.71
CA LEU A 368 4.55 -33.46 -8.68
C LEU A 368 3.69 -34.15 -7.63
N TYR A 369 3.49 -33.53 -6.47
CA TYR A 369 2.58 -34.05 -5.44
C TYR A 369 1.14 -34.07 -5.95
N ALA A 370 0.67 -33.00 -6.60
CA ALA A 370 -0.66 -32.90 -7.18
C ALA A 370 -0.88 -33.88 -8.34
N LEU A 371 0.16 -34.17 -9.12
CA LEU A 371 0.12 -35.14 -10.23
C LEU A 371 0.13 -36.60 -9.77
N LYS A 372 0.52 -36.89 -8.52
CA LYS A 372 0.49 -38.27 -8.02
C LYS A 372 -0.96 -38.77 -7.97
N PRO A 373 -1.26 -39.97 -8.50
CA PRO A 373 -2.59 -40.55 -8.38
C PRO A 373 -2.97 -40.68 -6.90
N ARG A 374 -4.10 -40.08 -6.52
CA ARG A 374 -4.66 -40.16 -5.16
C ARG A 374 -4.81 -41.64 -4.77
N ARG A 375 -3.97 -42.14 -3.86
CA ARG A 375 -4.32 -43.32 -3.03
C ARG A 375 -5.41 -42.87 -2.04
N SER A 376 -6.65 -42.86 -2.52
CA SER A 376 -7.83 -42.19 -1.96
C SER A 376 -8.35 -42.69 -0.60
N ARG A 377 -7.58 -43.40 0.22
CA ARG A 377 -8.09 -44.00 1.47
C ARG A 377 -7.44 -43.55 2.78
N ILE A 378 -6.35 -42.78 2.74
CA ILE A 378 -5.62 -42.41 3.97
C ILE A 378 -5.98 -40.99 4.45
N ILE A 379 -6.14 -40.02 3.54
CA ILE A 379 -6.45 -38.63 3.92
C ILE A 379 -7.89 -38.48 4.42
N ALA A 380 -8.86 -39.19 3.81
CA ALA A 380 -10.25 -39.22 4.29
C ALA A 380 -10.40 -39.83 5.70
N ARG A 381 -9.41 -40.61 6.17
CA ARG A 381 -9.37 -41.15 7.54
C ARG A 381 -8.73 -40.22 8.56
N LEU A 382 -7.91 -39.26 8.11
CA LEU A 382 -7.17 -38.36 8.98
C LEU A 382 -7.85 -37.00 9.13
N TRP A 383 -8.73 -36.60 8.20
CA TRP A 383 -9.43 -35.33 8.28
C TRP A 383 -10.86 -35.40 7.70
N PRO A 384 -11.85 -35.88 8.49
CA PRO A 384 -13.23 -36.06 8.03
C PRO A 384 -13.92 -34.73 7.64
N SER A 385 -13.55 -33.61 8.26
CA SER A 385 -14.22 -32.32 8.06
C SER A 385 -13.95 -31.63 6.71
N LEU A 386 -13.06 -32.19 5.88
CA LEU A 386 -12.83 -31.73 4.51
C LEU A 386 -13.73 -32.43 3.48
N VAL A 387 -14.50 -33.45 3.88
CA VAL A 387 -15.37 -34.21 2.98
C VAL A 387 -16.80 -33.65 2.94
N ASP A 388 -17.24 -32.93 3.97
CA ASP A 388 -18.61 -32.42 4.06
C ASP A 388 -18.86 -31.09 3.32
N ALA A 389 -17.84 -30.52 2.65
CA ALA A 389 -18.02 -29.39 1.74
C ALA A 389 -18.26 -29.85 0.30
N GLN A 390 -19.27 -30.70 0.10
CA GLN A 390 -19.93 -30.84 -1.21
C GLN A 390 -21.18 -29.95 -1.20
N PRO A 391 -21.35 -29.04 -2.16
CA PRO A 391 -22.61 -28.32 -2.28
C PRO A 391 -23.69 -29.33 -2.70
N SER A 392 -24.71 -29.48 -1.87
CA SER A 392 -25.95 -30.15 -2.23
C SER A 392 -26.55 -29.45 -3.44
N HIS A 393 -26.57 -30.15 -4.59
CA HIS A 393 -27.42 -29.78 -5.71
C HIS A 393 -28.88 -29.81 -5.24
N ALA A 394 -29.53 -28.64 -5.31
CA ALA A 394 -30.97 -28.49 -5.54
C ALA A 394 -31.14 -27.34 -6.53
#